data_AF-A0A661JZW7-F1
#
_entry.id   AF-A0A661JZW7-F1
#
_cell.length_a   1.000
_cell.length_b   1.000
_cell.length_c   1.000
_cell.angle_alpha   90.00
_cell.angle_beta   90.00
_cell.angle_gamma   90.00
#
_symmetry.space_group_name_H-M   'P 1'
#
loop_
_entity.id
_entity.type
_entity.pdbx_description
1 polymer ?
#
loop_
_entity_poly.entity_id
_entity_poly.type
_entity_poly.pdbx_seq_one_letter_code
_entity_poly.pdbx_strand_id
1 'polypeptide(L)'
;MYGLVDEIQDLMDPQKIERVILTHSHFDHVGGLAEIFQVASPDLYMHKVTRGYLDLHRPPFPEFFGALQKEDKIKYFKDGDVLEGDYEIRVLYTPGHTAGDICLYLPTAKALASGDLVLGADHQYGLVLSKPD
;
A
#
# COMPACT_ATOMS: atom_id res chain seq x y z
N MET A 1 -10.61 16.35 -16.30
CA MET A 1 -10.38 14.95 -15.88
C MET A 1 -9.94 15.08 -14.44
N TYR A 2 -10.75 14.64 -13.48
CA TYR A 2 -10.42 14.69 -12.06
C TYR A 2 -9.43 13.53 -11.78
N GLY A 3 -8.23 13.86 -11.29
CA GLY A 3 -7.18 12.90 -10.91
C GLY A 3 -7.24 12.53 -9.43
N LEU A 4 -6.35 11.64 -8.98
CA LEU A 4 -6.28 11.22 -7.57
C LEU A 4 -6.04 12.42 -6.64
N VAL A 5 -5.19 13.35 -7.06
CA VAL A 5 -4.90 14.55 -6.27
C VAL A 5 -6.11 15.46 -6.15
N ASP A 6 -6.93 15.60 -7.19
CA ASP A 6 -8.14 16.44 -7.15
C ASP A 6 -9.15 15.87 -6.12
N GLU A 7 -9.35 14.55 -6.10
CA GLU A 7 -10.23 13.88 -5.12
C GLU A 7 -9.70 14.03 -3.68
N ILE A 8 -8.38 13.99 -3.48
CA ILE A 8 -7.76 14.20 -2.17
C ILE A 8 -7.94 15.66 -1.72
N GLN A 9 -7.83 16.64 -2.63
CA GLN A 9 -7.98 18.07 -2.32
C GLN A 9 -9.35 18.40 -1.70
N ASP A 10 -10.39 17.67 -2.08
CA ASP A 10 -11.74 17.82 -1.53
C ASP A 10 -11.85 17.33 -0.07
N LEU A 11 -10.91 16.48 0.39
CA LEU A 11 -10.90 15.90 1.74
C LEU A 11 -9.83 16.52 2.65
N MET A 12 -8.66 16.86 2.10
CA MET A 12 -7.54 17.43 2.85
C MET A 12 -6.55 18.17 1.94
N ASP A 13 -5.63 18.94 2.54
CA ASP A 13 -4.51 19.54 1.81
C ASP A 13 -3.49 18.44 1.39
N PRO A 14 -3.32 18.14 0.08
CA PRO A 14 -2.46 17.04 -0.36
C PRO A 14 -0.99 17.21 0.02
N GLN A 15 -0.53 18.45 0.25
CA GLN A 15 0.87 18.70 0.65
C GLN A 15 1.17 18.14 2.04
N LYS A 16 0.14 17.83 2.85
CA LYS A 16 0.25 17.23 4.18
C LYS A 16 0.31 15.69 4.14
N ILE A 17 0.36 15.06 2.97
CA ILE A 17 0.57 13.62 2.87
C ILE A 17 2.02 13.30 3.20
N GLU A 18 2.23 12.74 4.39
CA GLU A 18 3.56 12.36 4.89
C GLU A 18 3.90 10.89 4.61
N ARG A 19 2.88 10.03 4.47
CA ARG A 19 3.03 8.57 4.35
C ARG A 19 2.06 8.02 3.32
N VAL A 20 2.54 7.13 2.46
CA VAL A 20 1.71 6.30 1.56
C VAL A 20 2.04 4.84 1.78
N ILE A 21 1.01 4.02 1.98
CA ILE A 21 1.15 2.58 2.23
C ILE A 21 0.70 1.83 0.97
N LEU A 22 1.58 0.99 0.43
CA LEU A 22 1.26 0.11 -0.69
C LEU A 22 0.81 -1.25 -0.17
N THR A 23 -0.38 -1.68 -0.59
CA THR A 23 -0.90 -3.02 -0.28
C THR A 23 -0.11 -4.10 -1.02
N HIS A 24 0.15 -3.87 -2.31
CA HIS A 24 0.92 -4.77 -3.18
C HIS A 24 1.40 -4.06 -4.46
N SER A 25 2.02 -4.80 -5.38
CA SER A 25 2.74 -4.23 -6.53
C SER A 25 1.92 -4.06 -7.81
N HIS A 26 0.65 -4.44 -7.86
CA HIS A 26 -0.11 -4.31 -9.11
C HIS A 26 -0.30 -2.84 -9.52
N PHE A 27 -0.38 -2.63 -10.83
CA PHE A 27 -0.34 -1.29 -11.43
C PHE A 27 -1.48 -0.39 -10.96
N ASP A 28 -2.67 -0.95 -10.77
CA ASP A 28 -3.85 -0.27 -10.24
C ASP A 28 -3.73 0.12 -8.76
N HIS A 29 -2.73 -0.41 -8.03
CA HIS A 29 -2.45 -0.09 -6.63
C HIS A 29 -1.23 0.83 -6.45
N VAL A 30 -0.38 0.98 -7.47
CA VAL A 30 0.84 1.82 -7.42
C VAL A 30 0.88 2.92 -8.48
N GLY A 31 0.01 2.88 -9.49
CA GLY A 31 0.04 3.76 -10.65
C GLY A 31 -0.25 5.22 -10.33
N GLY A 32 -1.01 5.50 -9.27
CA GLY A 32 -1.33 6.86 -8.81
C GLY A 32 -0.17 7.56 -8.09
N LEU A 33 0.94 6.87 -7.78
CA LEU A 33 2.05 7.46 -7.04
C LEU A 33 2.65 8.69 -7.74
N ALA A 34 2.70 8.69 -9.07
CA ALA A 34 3.25 9.82 -9.81
C ALA A 34 2.48 11.13 -9.54
N GLU A 35 1.15 11.08 -9.38
CA GLU A 35 0.35 12.26 -9.07
C GLU A 35 0.60 12.74 -7.63
N ILE A 36 0.69 11.83 -6.66
CA ILE A 36 1.00 12.19 -5.27
C ILE A 36 2.37 12.89 -5.17
N PHE A 37 3.38 12.35 -5.87
CA PHE A 37 4.74 12.93 -5.85
C PHE A 37 4.87 14.25 -6.64
N GLN A 38 3.83 14.69 -7.37
CA GLN A 38 3.81 16.04 -7.94
C GLN A 38 3.47 17.12 -6.92
N VAL A 39 2.77 16.76 -5.84
CA VAL A 39 2.26 17.72 -4.84
C VAL A 39 2.83 17.49 -3.44
N ALA A 40 3.35 16.30 -3.15
CA ALA A 40 3.91 15.92 -1.87
C ALA A 40 5.19 15.10 -2.03
N SER A 41 5.84 14.78 -0.91
CA SER A 41 7.05 13.94 -0.88
C SER A 41 6.99 12.94 0.28
N PRO A 42 5.99 12.03 0.29
CA PRO A 42 5.79 11.11 1.40
C PRO A 42 6.84 10.00 1.46
N ASP A 43 6.98 9.41 2.64
CA ASP A 43 7.60 8.09 2.81
C ASP A 43 6.66 7.00 2.27
N LEU A 44 7.23 6.05 1.53
CA LEU A 44 6.54 4.87 1.04
C LEU A 44 6.75 3.68 1.97
N TYR A 45 5.65 3.13 2.42
CA TYR A 45 5.64 1.93 3.24
C TYR A 45 5.09 0.74 2.46
N MET A 46 5.75 -0.41 2.58
CA MET A 46 5.34 -1.64 1.89
C MET A 46 5.90 -2.88 2.60
N HIS A 47 5.41 -4.06 2.25
CA HIS A 47 6.12 -5.29 2.61
C HIS A 47 7.41 -5.43 1.78
N LYS A 48 8.47 -6.01 2.37
CA LYS A 48 9.78 -6.13 1.71
C LYS A 48 9.71 -6.94 0.40
N VAL A 49 8.83 -7.93 0.32
CA VAL A 49 8.64 -8.74 -0.89
C VAL A 49 8.09 -7.88 -2.04
N THR A 50 7.16 -6.97 -1.76
CA THR A 50 6.57 -6.05 -2.74
C THR A 50 7.64 -5.26 -3.51
N ARG A 51 8.66 -4.78 -2.81
CA ARG A 51 9.78 -4.06 -3.42
C ARG A 51 10.45 -4.84 -4.54
N GLY A 52 10.69 -6.14 -4.35
CA GLY A 52 11.32 -6.98 -5.36
C GLY A 52 10.47 -7.11 -6.62
N TYR A 53 9.14 -7.17 -6.48
CA TYR A 53 8.23 -7.20 -7.62
C TYR A 53 8.20 -5.87 -8.37
N LEU A 54 8.27 -4.74 -7.65
CA LEU A 54 8.31 -3.40 -8.26
C LEU A 54 9.52 -3.19 -9.19
N ASP A 55 10.66 -3.85 -8.92
CA ASP A 55 11.83 -3.84 -9.83
C ASP A 55 11.61 -4.60 -11.14
N LEU A 56 10.59 -5.48 -11.18
CA LEU A 56 10.25 -6.27 -12.37
C LEU A 56 9.24 -5.55 -13.28
N HIS A 57 8.68 -4.42 -12.83
CA HIS A 57 7.83 -3.59 -13.67
C HIS A 57 8.63 -2.95 -14.80
N ARG A 58 7.92 -2.52 -15.86
CA ARG A 58 8.54 -1.74 -16.93
C ARG A 58 8.94 -0.36 -16.42
N PRO A 59 9.96 0.28 -17.02
CA PRO A 59 10.25 1.69 -16.76
C PRO A 59 8.99 2.58 -16.88
N PRO A 60 8.84 3.60 -16.02
CA PRO A 60 9.86 4.15 -15.12
C PRO A 60 9.85 3.58 -13.68
N PHE A 61 9.09 2.50 -13.39
CA PHE A 61 8.91 2.03 -12.02
C PHE A 61 10.23 1.63 -11.31
N PRO A 62 11.12 0.81 -11.88
CA PRO A 62 12.37 0.45 -11.23
C PRO A 62 13.25 1.68 -10.90
N GLU A 63 13.31 2.65 -11.81
CA GLU A 63 14.06 3.90 -11.62
C GLU A 63 13.46 4.76 -10.51
N PHE A 64 12.12 4.90 -10.51
CA PHE A 64 11.38 5.66 -9.51
C PHE A 64 11.60 5.10 -8.09
N PHE A 65 11.35 3.82 -7.87
CA PHE A 65 11.57 3.20 -6.56
C PHE A 65 13.05 3.12 -6.19
N GLY A 66 13.94 2.98 -7.19
CA GLY A 66 15.38 3.07 -6.98
C GLY A 66 15.84 4.44 -6.48
N ALA A 67 15.25 5.53 -6.98
CA ALA A 67 15.53 6.88 -6.50
C ALA A 67 15.03 7.07 -5.05
N LEU A 68 13.78 6.69 -4.76
CA LEU A 68 13.22 6.78 -3.41
C LEU A 68 13.99 5.95 -2.38
N GLN A 69 14.49 4.77 -2.77
CA GLN A 69 15.33 3.96 -1.89
C GLN A 69 16.65 4.66 -1.54
N LYS A 70 17.26 5.40 -2.48
CA LYS A 70 18.50 6.18 -2.24
C LYS A 70 18.26 7.38 -1.35
N GLU A 71 17.06 7.95 -1.40
CA GLU A 71 16.61 9.05 -0.53
C GLU A 71 16.15 8.57 0.86
N ASP A 72 16.25 7.26 1.15
CA ASP A 72 15.75 6.64 2.39
C ASP A 72 14.23 6.84 2.61
N LYS A 73 13.45 7.01 1.54
CA LYS A 73 11.99 7.17 1.59
C LYS A 73 11.21 5.87 1.57
N ILE A 74 11.87 4.71 1.44
CA ILE A 74 11.22 3.40 1.47
C ILE A 74 11.37 2.77 2.84
N LYS A 75 10.24 2.52 3.51
CA LYS A 75 10.16 1.85 4.80
C LYS A 75 9.45 0.50 4.63
N TYR A 76 9.90 -0.50 5.39
CA TYR A 76 9.38 -1.87 5.27
C TYR A 76 8.57 -2.27 6.49
N PHE A 77 7.43 -2.90 6.26
CA PHE A 77 6.67 -3.56 7.30
C PHE A 77 7.02 -5.03 7.44
N LYS A 78 6.76 -5.53 8.65
CA LYS A 78 6.62 -6.94 9.01
C LYS A 78 5.19 -7.20 9.45
N ASP A 79 4.85 -8.48 9.47
CA ASP A 79 3.60 -8.96 10.05
C ASP A 79 3.47 -8.52 11.51
N GLY A 80 2.33 -7.95 11.88
CA GLY A 80 2.05 -7.48 13.24
C GLY A 80 2.63 -6.10 13.60
N ASP A 81 3.37 -5.45 12.68
CA ASP A 81 3.80 -4.08 12.91
C ASP A 81 2.60 -3.15 13.12
N VAL A 82 2.77 -2.16 13.99
CA VAL A 82 1.75 -1.17 14.31
C VAL A 82 2.23 0.19 13.85
N LEU A 83 1.42 0.87 13.03
CA LEU A 83 1.64 2.28 12.73
C LEU A 83 0.87 3.12 13.75
N GLU A 84 1.61 4.03 14.35
CA GLU A 84 1.06 5.04 15.25
C GLU A 84 0.82 6.36 14.52
N GLY A 85 -0.13 7.13 15.05
CA GLY A 85 -0.67 8.38 14.54
C GLY A 85 -1.95 8.70 15.31
N ASP A 86 -2.91 9.35 14.66
CA ASP A 86 -4.23 9.60 15.25
C ASP A 86 -5.03 8.31 15.47
N TYR A 87 -4.68 7.24 14.76
CA TYR A 87 -5.30 5.92 14.85
C TYR A 87 -4.23 4.82 14.89
N GLU A 88 -4.52 3.76 15.64
CA GLU A 88 -3.76 2.51 15.58
C GLU A 88 -4.10 1.77 14.28
N ILE A 89 -3.08 1.47 13.48
CA ILE A 89 -3.22 0.64 12.27
C ILE A 89 -2.27 -0.55 12.40
N ARG A 90 -2.82 -1.77 12.38
CA ARG A 90 -2.04 -3.01 12.40
C ARG A 90 -1.82 -3.51 10.99
N VAL A 91 -0.57 -3.82 10.67
CA VAL A 91 -0.20 -4.45 9.42
C VAL A 91 -0.34 -5.96 9.56
N LEU A 92 -1.10 -6.56 8.65
CA LEU A 92 -1.23 -8.01 8.54
C LEU A 92 -0.54 -8.43 7.26
N TYR A 93 0.50 -9.28 7.35
CA TYR A 93 1.12 -9.86 6.17
C TYR A 93 0.25 -11.02 5.66
N THR A 94 -0.39 -10.81 4.52
CA THR A 94 -1.44 -11.68 3.99
C THR A 94 -1.12 -12.10 2.55
N PRO A 95 -0.01 -12.80 2.31
CA PRO A 95 0.37 -13.20 0.96
C PRO A 95 -0.72 -14.10 0.35
N GLY A 96 -1.07 -13.84 -0.92
CA GLY A 96 -2.13 -14.55 -1.61
C GLY A 96 -2.26 -14.12 -3.05
N HIS A 97 -2.91 -12.98 -3.29
CA HIS A 97 -3.06 -12.39 -4.62
C HIS A 97 -1.70 -11.93 -5.18
N THR A 98 -0.86 -11.35 -4.33
CA THR A 98 0.59 -11.30 -4.54
C THR A 98 1.36 -11.83 -3.32
N ALA A 99 2.62 -12.18 -3.54
CA ALA A 99 3.51 -12.62 -2.45
C ALA A 99 3.88 -11.48 -1.48
N GLY A 100 3.60 -10.22 -1.82
CA GLY A 100 3.87 -9.05 -0.99
C GLY A 100 2.65 -8.46 -0.30
N ASP A 101 1.48 -9.07 -0.46
CA ASP A 101 0.21 -8.51 0.02
C ASP A 101 0.20 -8.24 1.52
N ILE A 102 -0.34 -7.09 1.86
CA ILE A 102 -0.71 -6.73 3.23
C ILE A 102 -2.16 -6.27 3.30
N CYS A 103 -2.76 -6.50 4.46
CA CYS A 103 -3.97 -5.81 4.89
C CYS A 103 -3.64 -4.81 6.00
N LEU A 104 -4.44 -3.76 6.11
CA LEU A 104 -4.37 -2.80 7.21
C LEU A 104 -5.63 -2.91 8.05
N TYR A 105 -5.48 -3.36 9.30
CA TYR A 105 -6.57 -3.48 10.25
C TYR A 105 -6.60 -2.26 11.17
N LEU A 106 -7.77 -1.63 11.28
CA LEU A 106 -8.03 -0.48 12.15
C LEU A 106 -8.92 -0.95 13.32
N PRO A 107 -8.36 -1.29 14.49
CA PRO A 107 -9.12 -1.91 15.58
C PRO A 107 -10.26 -1.03 16.09
N THR A 108 -10.02 0.28 16.22
CA THR A 108 -11.01 1.26 16.70
C THR A 108 -12.23 1.32 15.79
N ALA A 109 -12.02 1.28 14.47
CA ALA A 109 -13.10 1.30 13.49
C ALA A 109 -13.69 -0.09 13.20
N LYS A 110 -13.05 -1.17 13.69
CA LYS A 110 -13.33 -2.56 13.31
C LYS A 110 -13.36 -2.73 11.79
N ALA A 111 -12.47 -2.04 11.09
CA ALA A 111 -12.41 -1.98 9.63
C ALA A 111 -11.10 -2.59 9.11
N LEU A 112 -11.16 -3.16 7.91
CA LEU A 112 -10.01 -3.75 7.23
C LEU A 112 -9.90 -3.15 5.84
N ALA A 113 -8.77 -2.50 5.53
CA ALA A 113 -8.38 -2.27 4.14
C ALA A 113 -7.65 -3.53 3.66
N SER A 114 -8.36 -4.36 2.89
CA SER A 114 -7.90 -5.70 2.49
C SER A 114 -6.99 -5.72 1.27
N GLY A 115 -6.85 -4.60 0.56
CA GLY A 115 -6.44 -4.61 -0.84
C GLY A 115 -7.28 -5.64 -1.61
N ASP A 116 -6.60 -6.49 -2.38
CA ASP A 116 -7.22 -7.51 -3.23
C ASP A 116 -7.29 -8.90 -2.57
N LEU A 117 -7.02 -9.02 -1.26
CA LEU A 117 -7.11 -10.31 -0.58
C LEU A 117 -8.53 -10.89 -0.62
N VAL A 118 -9.54 -10.03 -0.50
CA VAL A 118 -10.96 -10.41 -0.58
C VAL A 118 -11.53 -9.84 -1.87
N LEU A 119 -11.54 -10.64 -2.94
CA LEU A 119 -12.14 -10.26 -4.20
C LEU A 119 -13.65 -10.53 -4.16
N GLY A 120 -14.44 -9.47 -4.30
CA GLY A 120 -15.89 -9.53 -4.44
C GLY A 120 -16.31 -10.07 -5.80
N ALA A 121 -16.19 -11.38 -6.00
CA ALA A 121 -16.91 -12.09 -7.06
C ALA A 121 -17.88 -13.07 -6.40
N ASP A 122 -18.94 -13.47 -7.11
CA ASP A 122 -19.94 -14.50 -6.72
C ASP A 122 -19.36 -15.91 -6.49
N HIS A 123 -18.09 -15.98 -6.10
CA HIS A 123 -17.37 -17.19 -5.80
C HIS A 123 -17.69 -17.52 -4.35
N GLN A 124 -18.27 -18.69 -4.12
CA GLN A 124 -18.26 -19.30 -2.80
C GLN A 124 -16.81 -19.25 -2.31
N TYR A 125 -16.52 -18.44 -1.30
CA TYR A 125 -15.19 -18.33 -0.73
C TYR A 125 -14.83 -19.70 -0.15
N GLY A 126 -14.17 -20.52 -0.95
CA GLY A 126 -13.52 -21.73 -0.51
C GLY A 126 -12.33 -21.31 0.34
N LEU A 127 -12.38 -21.68 1.61
CA LEU A 127 -11.32 -21.58 2.62
C LEU A 127 -10.33 -20.42 2.39
N VAL A 128 -10.60 -19.25 3.00
CA VAL A 128 -9.53 -18.28 3.26
C VAL A 128 -8.51 -19.00 4.14
N LEU A 129 -7.37 -19.38 3.56
CA LEU A 129 -6.27 -19.99 4.29
C LEU A 129 -5.72 -18.92 5.24
N SER A 130 -6.25 -18.88 6.46
CA SER A 130 -5.54 -18.27 7.58
C SER A 130 -4.21 -18.99 7.70
N LYS A 131 -3.13 -18.22 7.70
CA LYS A 131 -1.78 -18.67 8.00
C LYS A 131 -1.82 -19.62 9.21
N PRO A 132 -1.36 -20.87 9.10
CA PRO A 132 -1.21 -21.71 10.29
C PRO A 132 -0.15 -21.08 11.18
N ASP A 133 -0.46 -21.03 12.47
CA ASP A 133 0.38 -20.52 13.56
C ASP A 133 1.82 -21.07 13.51
#